data_AF-A0A356ELC5-F1
#
_entry.id   AF-A0A356ELC5-F1
#
_cell.length_a   1.000
_cell.length_b   1.000
_cell.length_c   1.000
_cell.angle_alpha   90.00
_cell.angle_beta   90.00
_cell.angle_gamma   90.00
#
_symmetry.space_group_name_H-M   'P 1'
#
loop_
_entity.id
_entity.type
_entity.pdbx_description
1 polymer ?
#
loop_
_entity_poly.entity_id
_entity_poly.type
_entity_poly.pdbx_seq_one_letter_code
_entity_poly.pdbx_strand_id
1 'polypeptide(L)'
;MSEHDEFEPHHASSPTDHVLTELQLHGYRPFEDEPDQRLLPDGNAVAGAIADIFDALIGTLEDTRLEPDLDDLLWSTVNVFHRATDRIARELDDNEQAQRRGQREQDGSEVKAVELERHIAEGQTLIERQNAFELMRDQAAEHYERHVGKTWLPRSGSRVNHRNLTSAMIDSRDFLAAKRRAEQTILLPGGPKILVTGGLDFNDHRLIWAKLDQVHEKHPDMVLMHGKSPKGAEKIASLWATNRNVPQIGFAPDWTKHGRAAPFKRNDEMLEVLPKGVM
;
A
#
# COMPACT_ATOMS: atom_id res chain seq x y z
N MET A 1 -13.17 4.68 -78.87
CA MET A 1 -12.39 3.64 -79.59
C MET A 1 -10.94 3.79 -79.15
N SER A 2 -10.32 2.97 -78.31
CA SER A 2 -10.63 1.77 -77.52
C SER A 2 -9.60 1.81 -76.38
N GLU A 3 -9.98 2.21 -75.17
CA GLU A 3 -10.01 1.35 -73.97
C GLU A 3 -8.80 0.40 -73.83
N HIS A 4 -7.78 0.86 -73.11
CA HIS A 4 -6.79 0.01 -72.43
C HIS A 4 -7.28 -0.20 -71.00
N ASP A 5 -8.05 -1.27 -70.79
CA ASP A 5 -8.29 -1.81 -69.44
C ASP A 5 -7.01 -2.56 -69.02
N GLU A 6 -6.16 -1.90 -68.26
CA GLU A 6 -5.13 -2.57 -67.46
C GLU A 6 -5.84 -3.34 -66.35
N PHE A 7 -5.96 -4.65 -66.54
CA PHE A 7 -6.45 -5.59 -65.54
C PHE A 7 -5.43 -5.63 -64.39
N GLU A 8 -5.62 -4.78 -63.38
CA GLU A 8 -4.89 -4.86 -62.12
C GLU A 8 -5.33 -6.16 -61.42
N PRO A 9 -4.41 -7.12 -61.16
CA PRO A 9 -4.80 -8.38 -60.55
C PRO A 9 -5.35 -8.10 -59.14
N HIS A 10 -6.53 -8.65 -58.82
CA HIS A 10 -7.08 -8.61 -57.48
C HIS A 10 -6.01 -9.08 -56.48
N HIS A 11 -5.50 -8.15 -55.67
CA HIS A 11 -4.56 -8.46 -54.60
C HIS A 11 -5.29 -9.33 -53.58
N ALA A 12 -5.15 -10.65 -53.72
CA ALA A 12 -5.47 -11.58 -52.64
C ALA A 12 -4.59 -11.17 -51.46
N SER A 13 -5.22 -10.85 -50.32
CA SER A 13 -4.54 -10.40 -49.11
C SER A 13 -3.34 -11.30 -48.84
N SER A 14 -2.16 -10.72 -48.70
CA SER A 14 -0.95 -11.48 -48.36
C SER A 14 -1.21 -12.30 -47.07
N PRO A 15 -0.62 -13.49 -46.90
CA PRO A 15 -0.68 -14.20 -45.62
C PRO A 15 -0.28 -13.32 -44.44
N THR A 16 0.65 -12.38 -44.65
CA THR A 16 1.03 -11.36 -43.66
C THR A 16 -0.11 -10.38 -43.38
N ASP A 17 -0.84 -9.96 -44.40
CA ASP A 17 -1.99 -9.05 -44.29
C ASP A 17 -3.15 -9.74 -43.57
N HIS A 18 -3.35 -11.03 -43.83
CA HIS A 18 -4.36 -11.85 -43.15
C HIS A 18 -4.03 -12.03 -41.66
N VAL A 19 -2.76 -12.25 -41.32
CA VAL A 19 -2.27 -12.31 -39.92
C VAL A 19 -2.37 -10.95 -39.23
N LEU A 20 -2.03 -9.85 -39.91
CA LEU A 20 -2.17 -8.50 -39.36
C LEU A 20 -3.64 -8.12 -39.16
N THR A 21 -4.51 -8.53 -40.08
CA THR A 21 -5.98 -8.34 -39.99
C THR A 21 -6.57 -9.19 -38.87
N GLU A 22 -6.12 -10.43 -38.69
CA GLU A 22 -6.51 -11.24 -37.52
C GLU A 22 -5.94 -10.70 -36.22
N LEU A 23 -4.74 -10.12 -36.18
CA LEU A 23 -4.21 -9.43 -34.99
C LEU A 23 -4.93 -8.10 -34.71
N GLN A 24 -5.49 -7.43 -35.73
CA GLN A 24 -6.31 -6.24 -35.52
C GLN A 24 -7.75 -6.58 -35.09
N LEU A 25 -8.31 -7.70 -35.57
CA LEU A 25 -9.67 -8.18 -35.25
C LEU A 25 -9.73 -9.04 -33.98
N HIS A 26 -8.70 -9.84 -33.72
CA HIS A 26 -8.60 -10.86 -32.65
C HIS A 26 -7.32 -10.74 -31.81
N GLY A 27 -6.52 -9.69 -31.99
CA GLY A 27 -5.41 -9.40 -31.08
C GLY A 27 -5.92 -9.29 -29.67
N TYR A 28 -5.60 -10.29 -28.85
CA TYR A 28 -5.92 -10.40 -27.44
C TYR A 28 -5.79 -9.03 -26.76
N ARG A 29 -6.93 -8.48 -26.30
CA ARG A 29 -7.01 -7.20 -25.58
C ARG A 29 -7.25 -7.46 -24.08
N PRO A 30 -6.23 -7.82 -23.30
CA PRO A 30 -6.37 -7.99 -21.85
C PRO A 30 -6.39 -6.61 -21.19
N PHE A 31 -7.42 -5.80 -21.44
CA PHE A 31 -7.63 -4.49 -20.77
C PHE A 31 -9.08 -4.00 -20.77
N GLU A 32 -10.05 -4.75 -21.31
CA GLU A 32 -11.46 -4.31 -21.24
C GLU A 32 -12.32 -5.14 -20.29
N ASP A 33 -12.17 -6.47 -20.16
CA ASP A 33 -13.08 -7.25 -19.29
C ASP A 33 -12.51 -8.50 -18.56
N GLU A 34 -11.25 -8.89 -18.77
CA GLU A 34 -10.68 -10.10 -18.13
C GLU A 34 -9.36 -9.82 -17.38
N PRO A 35 -9.11 -10.46 -16.22
CA PRO A 35 -7.86 -10.35 -15.49
C PRO A 35 -6.65 -10.80 -16.33
N ASP A 36 -5.56 -10.02 -16.33
CA ASP A 36 -4.31 -10.41 -16.99
C ASP A 36 -3.70 -11.63 -16.29
N GLN A 37 -3.58 -12.75 -17.02
CA GLN A 37 -3.11 -14.02 -16.49
C GLN A 37 -1.59 -14.18 -16.53
N ARG A 38 -0.86 -13.22 -17.10
CA ARG A 38 0.60 -13.30 -17.21
C ARG A 38 1.25 -13.13 -15.84
N LEU A 39 2.28 -13.95 -15.59
CA LEU A 39 3.05 -13.87 -14.36
C LEU A 39 3.96 -12.66 -14.34
N LEU A 40 4.17 -12.10 -13.14
CA LEU A 40 5.26 -11.15 -12.91
C LEU A 40 6.63 -11.79 -13.14
N PRO A 41 7.65 -11.00 -13.51
CA PRO A 41 9.01 -11.49 -13.59
C PRO A 41 9.51 -11.98 -12.22
N ASP A 42 10.34 -13.03 -12.22
CA ASP A 42 10.96 -13.55 -11.01
C ASP A 42 11.81 -12.48 -10.31
N GLY A 43 11.71 -12.41 -8.98
CA GLY A 43 12.36 -11.37 -8.19
C GLY A 43 13.90 -11.41 -8.26
N ASN A 44 14.49 -12.60 -8.36
CA ASN A 44 15.95 -12.73 -8.49
C ASN A 44 16.41 -12.36 -9.91
N ALA A 45 15.63 -12.75 -10.92
CA ALA A 45 15.88 -12.32 -12.29
C ALA A 45 15.82 -10.79 -12.43
N VAL A 46 14.86 -10.14 -11.77
CA VAL A 46 14.76 -8.68 -11.70
C VAL A 46 15.97 -8.08 -10.99
N ALA A 47 16.37 -8.60 -9.83
CA ALA A 47 17.53 -8.10 -9.10
C ALA A 47 18.83 -8.20 -9.92
N GLY A 48 19.04 -9.34 -10.61
CA GLY A 48 20.17 -9.52 -11.53
C GLY A 48 20.15 -8.52 -12.68
N ALA A 49 19.00 -8.31 -13.33
CA ALA A 49 18.88 -7.33 -14.41
C ALA A 49 19.16 -5.89 -13.95
N ILE A 50 18.75 -5.52 -12.73
CA ILE A 50 19.08 -4.21 -12.16
C ILE A 50 20.58 -4.08 -11.89
N ALA A 51 21.22 -5.12 -11.37
CA ALA A 51 22.67 -5.14 -11.20
C ALA A 51 23.40 -4.94 -12.53
N ASP A 52 23.01 -5.69 -13.57
CA ASP A 52 23.59 -5.58 -14.92
C ASP A 52 23.46 -4.17 -15.52
N ILE A 53 22.32 -3.49 -15.30
CA ILE A 53 22.13 -2.10 -15.73
C ILE A 53 23.11 -1.15 -15.04
N PHE A 54 23.29 -1.30 -13.73
CA PHE A 54 24.22 -0.46 -12.97
C PHE A 54 25.67 -0.73 -13.33
N ASP A 55 26.05 -2.00 -13.44
CA ASP A 55 27.40 -2.42 -13.84
C ASP A 55 27.75 -1.91 -15.24
N ALA A 56 26.79 -1.95 -16.17
CA ALA A 56 26.97 -1.39 -17.51
C ALA A 56 27.16 0.14 -17.48
N LEU A 57 26.36 0.88 -16.70
CA LEU A 57 26.51 2.34 -16.58
C LEU A 57 27.84 2.71 -15.93
N ILE A 58 28.21 2.03 -14.84
CA ILE A 58 29.45 2.29 -14.11
C ILE A 58 30.65 1.93 -14.97
N GLY A 59 30.76 0.68 -15.42
CA GLY A 59 31.94 0.20 -16.14
C GLY A 59 32.18 0.84 -17.50
N THR A 60 31.17 1.49 -18.10
CA THR A 60 31.34 2.22 -19.37
C THR A 60 31.70 3.69 -19.19
N LEU A 61 31.41 4.29 -18.04
CA LEU A 61 31.58 5.73 -17.80
C LEU A 61 32.65 6.06 -16.76
N GLU A 62 32.95 5.14 -15.85
CA GLU A 62 34.05 5.24 -14.88
C GLU A 62 35.41 5.40 -15.59
N ASP A 63 36.29 6.23 -15.04
CA ASP A 63 37.59 6.61 -15.62
C ASP A 63 37.50 7.28 -17.00
N THR A 64 36.31 7.75 -17.39
CA THR A 64 36.10 8.51 -18.63
C THR A 64 35.82 9.98 -18.36
N ARG A 65 35.78 10.78 -19.43
CA ARG A 65 35.35 12.19 -19.34
C ARG A 65 33.88 12.38 -18.92
N LEU A 66 33.09 11.31 -18.93
CA LEU A 66 31.67 11.31 -18.53
C LEU A 66 31.46 10.86 -17.09
N GLU A 67 32.50 10.43 -16.38
CA GLU A 67 32.42 10.06 -14.97
C GLU A 67 31.77 11.15 -14.08
N PRO A 68 32.00 12.46 -14.29
CA PRO A 68 31.34 13.50 -13.49
C PRO A 68 29.80 13.49 -13.58
N ASP A 69 29.24 12.95 -14.65
CA ASP A 69 27.78 12.85 -14.87
C ASP A 69 27.19 11.56 -14.27
N LEU A 70 28.03 10.62 -13.81
CA LEU A 70 27.62 9.27 -13.37
C LEU A 70 26.70 9.30 -12.15
N ASP A 71 26.95 10.16 -11.14
CA ASP A 71 26.08 10.29 -9.95
C ASP A 71 24.63 10.62 -10.35
N ASP A 72 24.46 11.65 -11.19
CA ASP A 72 23.13 12.08 -11.65
C ASP A 72 22.44 11.03 -12.54
N LEU A 73 23.20 10.30 -13.36
CA LEU A 73 22.67 9.20 -14.18
C LEU A 73 22.19 8.03 -13.32
N LEU A 74 23.02 7.57 -12.38
CA LEU A 74 22.64 6.47 -11.47
C LEU A 74 21.45 6.88 -10.60
N TRP A 75 21.44 8.10 -10.07
CA TRP A 75 20.30 8.64 -9.33
C TRP A 75 19.01 8.63 -10.17
N SER A 76 19.12 9.04 -11.43
CA SER A 76 18.00 9.08 -12.38
C SER A 76 17.46 7.68 -12.71
N THR A 77 18.34 6.68 -12.80
CA THR A 77 17.94 5.27 -13.03
C THR A 77 17.06 4.75 -11.89
N VAL A 78 17.43 4.97 -10.62
CA VAL A 78 16.56 4.62 -9.47
C VAL A 78 15.23 5.36 -9.56
N ASN A 79 15.27 6.64 -9.92
CA ASN A 79 14.11 7.51 -9.98
C ASN A 79 13.09 7.10 -11.06
N VAL A 80 13.49 6.39 -12.11
CA VAL A 80 12.55 5.82 -13.10
C VAL A 80 11.59 4.83 -12.44
N PHE A 81 12.10 3.91 -11.63
CA PHE A 81 11.29 2.92 -10.91
C PHE A 81 10.44 3.56 -9.80
N HIS A 82 10.99 4.57 -9.13
CA HIS A 82 10.21 5.36 -8.17
C HIS A 82 8.98 6.02 -8.82
N ARG A 83 9.17 6.71 -9.96
CA ARG A 83 8.05 7.34 -10.68
C ARG A 83 7.04 6.33 -11.22
N ALA A 84 7.49 5.15 -11.62
CA ALA A 84 6.60 4.06 -12.02
C ALA A 84 5.72 3.61 -10.84
N THR A 85 6.30 3.47 -9.65
CA THR A 85 5.59 3.17 -8.40
C THR A 85 4.53 4.23 -8.11
N ASP A 86 4.87 5.52 -8.18
CA ASP A 86 3.95 6.63 -7.88
C ASP A 86 2.78 6.75 -8.87
N ARG A 87 2.98 6.31 -10.11
CA ARG A 87 1.90 6.25 -11.11
C ARG A 87 0.92 5.12 -10.77
N ILE A 88 1.44 3.94 -10.46
CA ILE A 88 0.59 2.79 -10.07
C ILE A 88 -0.13 3.07 -8.75
N ALA A 89 0.52 3.75 -7.80
CA ALA A 89 -0.13 4.15 -6.54
C ALA A 89 -1.37 5.02 -6.78
N ARG A 90 -1.32 5.95 -7.74
CA ARG A 90 -2.47 6.78 -8.12
C ARG A 90 -3.58 5.95 -8.80
N GLU A 91 -3.21 5.04 -9.70
CA GLU A 91 -4.16 4.10 -10.32
C GLU A 91 -4.85 3.23 -9.25
N LEU A 92 -4.09 2.78 -8.24
CA LEU A 92 -4.61 2.00 -7.13
C LEU A 92 -5.55 2.80 -6.23
N ASP A 93 -5.22 4.06 -5.93
CA ASP A 93 -6.10 4.95 -5.14
C ASP A 93 -7.44 5.19 -5.83
N ASP A 94 -7.44 5.35 -7.16
CA ASP A 94 -8.66 5.50 -7.96
C ASP A 94 -9.47 4.19 -7.97
N ASN A 95 -8.80 3.05 -8.13
CA ASN A 95 -9.43 1.73 -8.06
C ASN A 95 -10.04 1.46 -6.66
N GLU A 96 -9.34 1.79 -5.57
CA GLU A 96 -9.87 1.67 -4.21
C GLU A 96 -11.13 2.51 -4.00
N GLN A 97 -11.19 3.72 -4.57
CA GLN A 97 -12.39 4.55 -4.54
C GLN A 97 -13.54 3.93 -5.35
N ALA A 98 -13.24 3.32 -6.51
CA ALA A 98 -14.21 2.59 -7.31
C ALA A 98 -14.78 1.38 -6.54
N GLN A 99 -13.93 0.58 -5.90
CA GLN A 99 -14.35 -0.54 -5.06
C GLN A 99 -15.26 -0.07 -3.90
N ARG A 100 -14.88 0.99 -3.18
CA ARG A 100 -15.69 1.54 -2.07
C ARG A 100 -17.06 2.03 -2.54
N ARG A 101 -17.11 2.63 -3.73
CA ARG A 101 -18.36 3.08 -4.36
C ARG A 101 -19.22 1.88 -4.75
N GLY A 102 -18.63 0.91 -5.46
CA GLY A 102 -19.31 -0.32 -5.88
C GLY A 102 -19.89 -1.10 -4.72
N GLN A 103 -19.21 -1.16 -3.57
CA GLN A 103 -19.73 -1.77 -2.34
C GLN A 103 -20.95 -1.03 -1.76
N ARG A 104 -20.94 0.31 -1.77
CA ARG A 104 -22.04 1.12 -1.23
C ARG A 104 -23.28 1.11 -2.13
N GLU A 105 -23.07 0.97 -3.43
CA GLU A 105 -24.12 1.02 -4.45
C GLU A 105 -24.72 -0.35 -4.77
N GLN A 106 -24.29 -1.42 -4.08
CA GLN A 106 -24.85 -2.76 -4.24
C GLN A 106 -26.37 -2.76 -4.01
N ASP A 107 -27.09 -3.27 -5.01
CA ASP A 107 -28.54 -3.43 -5.01
C ASP A 107 -28.97 -4.90 -5.18
N GLY A 108 -28.01 -5.83 -5.17
CA GLY A 108 -28.23 -7.26 -5.38
C GLY A 108 -28.31 -7.68 -6.86
N SER A 109 -28.09 -6.76 -7.80
CA SER A 109 -27.96 -7.12 -9.22
C SER A 109 -26.64 -7.84 -9.50
N GLU A 110 -26.70 -8.83 -10.39
CA GLU A 110 -25.52 -9.56 -10.88
C GLU A 110 -24.52 -8.61 -11.55
N VAL A 111 -25.01 -7.62 -12.30
CA VAL A 111 -24.18 -6.62 -12.99
C VAL A 111 -23.27 -5.89 -12.01
N LYS A 112 -23.81 -5.32 -10.93
CA LYS A 112 -23.00 -4.59 -9.93
C LYS A 112 -22.10 -5.51 -9.10
N ALA A 113 -22.48 -6.77 -8.92
CA ALA A 113 -21.62 -7.75 -8.26
C ALA A 113 -20.38 -8.04 -9.13
N VAL A 114 -20.59 -8.31 -10.42
CA VAL A 114 -19.52 -8.57 -11.40
C VAL A 114 -18.61 -7.35 -11.57
N GLU A 115 -19.16 -6.13 -11.64
CA GLU A 115 -18.36 -4.90 -11.71
C GLU A 115 -17.46 -4.71 -10.49
N LEU A 116 -17.97 -5.02 -9.29
CA LEU A 116 -17.18 -4.96 -8.06
C LEU A 116 -16.08 -6.02 -8.05
N GLU A 117 -16.37 -7.25 -8.48
CA GLU A 117 -15.39 -8.33 -8.62
C GLU A 117 -14.27 -7.96 -9.61
N ARG A 118 -14.63 -7.33 -10.74
CA ARG A 118 -13.66 -6.81 -11.71
C ARG A 118 -12.73 -5.77 -11.08
N HIS A 119 -13.27 -4.79 -10.37
CA HIS A 119 -12.44 -3.79 -9.70
C HIS A 119 -11.53 -4.39 -8.62
N ILE A 120 -11.98 -5.43 -7.92
CA ILE A 120 -11.15 -6.18 -6.97
C ILE A 120 -9.99 -6.88 -7.69
N ALA A 121 -10.26 -7.58 -8.80
CA ALA A 121 -9.23 -8.24 -9.60
C ALA A 121 -8.21 -7.25 -10.19
N GLU A 122 -8.68 -6.11 -10.73
CA GLU A 122 -7.82 -5.02 -11.19
C GLU A 122 -6.93 -4.47 -10.05
N GLY A 123 -7.50 -4.29 -8.86
CA GLY A 123 -6.78 -3.84 -7.68
C GLY A 123 -5.65 -4.79 -7.28
N GLN A 124 -5.89 -6.10 -7.36
CA GLN A 124 -4.85 -7.11 -7.11
C GLN A 124 -3.68 -6.98 -8.09
N THR A 125 -3.97 -6.87 -9.39
CA THR A 125 -2.94 -6.65 -10.42
C THR A 125 -2.14 -5.37 -10.19
N LEU A 126 -2.80 -4.28 -9.77
CA LEU A 126 -2.12 -3.01 -9.47
C LEU A 126 -1.17 -3.14 -8.26
N ILE A 127 -1.60 -3.84 -7.22
CA ILE A 127 -0.78 -4.11 -6.03
C ILE A 127 0.45 -4.94 -6.40
N GLU A 128 0.28 -6.01 -7.18
CA GLU A 128 1.36 -6.86 -7.65
C GLU A 128 2.39 -6.06 -8.47
N ARG A 129 1.91 -5.24 -9.41
CA ARG A 129 2.75 -4.33 -10.20
C ARG A 129 3.48 -3.30 -9.33
N GLN A 130 2.81 -2.73 -8.32
CA GLN A 130 3.42 -1.80 -7.37
C GLN A 130 4.59 -2.46 -6.63
N ASN A 131 4.38 -3.67 -6.09
CA ASN A 131 5.41 -4.42 -5.37
C ASN A 131 6.63 -4.72 -6.26
N ALA A 132 6.41 -5.04 -7.54
CA ALA A 132 7.49 -5.29 -8.49
C ALA A 132 8.35 -4.04 -8.74
N PHE A 133 7.72 -2.88 -8.95
CA PHE A 133 8.45 -1.62 -9.14
C PHE A 133 9.12 -1.10 -7.85
N GLU A 134 8.56 -1.38 -6.69
CA GLU A 134 9.22 -1.10 -5.40
C GLU A 134 10.47 -1.96 -5.22
N LEU A 135 10.41 -3.26 -5.54
CA LEU A 135 11.58 -4.13 -5.57
C LEU A 135 12.67 -3.58 -6.50
N MET A 136 12.31 -3.22 -7.73
CA MET A 136 13.27 -2.64 -8.69
C MET A 136 13.89 -1.35 -8.16
N ARG A 137 13.08 -0.45 -7.61
CA ARG A 137 13.55 0.81 -7.00
C ARG A 137 14.52 0.54 -5.86
N ASP A 138 14.22 -0.40 -4.98
CA ASP A 138 15.05 -0.68 -3.80
C ASP A 138 16.36 -1.36 -4.18
N GLN A 139 16.34 -2.31 -5.12
CA GLN A 139 17.56 -2.90 -5.67
C GLN A 139 18.42 -1.82 -6.33
N ALA A 140 17.83 -0.96 -7.17
CA ALA A 140 18.55 0.12 -7.83
C ALA A 140 19.14 1.11 -6.80
N ALA A 141 18.38 1.44 -5.75
CA ALA A 141 18.85 2.32 -4.68
C ALA A 141 20.04 1.71 -3.92
N GLU A 142 20.04 0.41 -3.66
CA GLU A 142 21.19 -0.28 -3.06
C GLU A 142 22.43 -0.21 -3.95
N HIS A 143 22.29 -0.40 -5.26
CA HIS A 143 23.43 -0.27 -6.19
C HIS A 143 23.95 1.18 -6.26
N TYR A 144 23.05 2.17 -6.29
CA TYR A 144 23.42 3.58 -6.18
C TYR A 144 24.21 3.85 -4.91
N GLU A 145 23.71 3.39 -3.76
CA GLU A 145 24.34 3.57 -2.45
C GLU A 145 25.72 2.92 -2.36
N ARG A 146 25.88 1.71 -2.91
CA ARG A 146 27.18 1.01 -2.95
C ARG A 146 28.22 1.76 -3.78
N HIS A 147 27.82 2.33 -4.92
CA HIS A 147 28.76 3.02 -5.81
C HIS A 147 29.04 4.46 -5.39
N VAL A 148 28.00 5.25 -5.11
CA VAL A 148 28.12 6.69 -4.81
C VAL A 148 28.44 6.94 -3.32
N GLY A 149 28.12 5.99 -2.44
CA GLY A 149 28.33 6.12 -0.98
C GLY A 149 27.32 7.03 -0.28
N LYS A 150 26.28 7.48 -0.98
CA LYS A 150 25.20 8.34 -0.45
C LYS A 150 23.88 7.59 -0.52
N THR A 151 23.03 7.74 0.50
CA THR A 151 21.65 7.23 0.47
C THR A 151 20.87 7.82 -0.69
N TRP A 152 20.21 6.97 -1.47
CA TRP A 152 19.32 7.47 -2.51
C TRP A 152 18.06 8.08 -1.88
N LEU A 153 17.78 9.34 -2.21
CA LEU A 153 16.58 10.05 -1.78
C LEU A 153 15.88 10.67 -3.00
N PRO A 154 14.53 10.60 -3.08
CA PRO A 154 13.81 11.30 -4.12
C PRO A 154 13.93 12.82 -3.91
N ARG A 155 14.06 13.59 -5.00
CA ARG A 155 14.14 15.06 -4.95
C ARG A 155 12.82 15.71 -4.48
N SER A 156 11.72 14.95 -4.56
CA SER A 156 10.38 15.36 -4.12
C SER A 156 9.59 14.13 -3.71
N GLY A 157 8.78 14.23 -2.65
CA GLY A 157 7.96 13.13 -2.15
C GLY A 157 8.66 12.25 -1.12
N SER A 158 7.96 11.22 -0.65
CA SER A 158 8.46 10.28 0.36
C SER A 158 8.77 8.93 -0.30
N ARG A 159 9.83 8.26 0.17
CA ARG A 159 10.14 6.87 -0.19
C ARG A 159 9.33 5.95 0.74
N VAL A 160 8.09 5.65 0.36
CA VAL A 160 7.26 4.65 1.05
C VAL A 160 7.46 3.28 0.40
N ASN A 161 7.48 2.23 1.22
CA ASN A 161 7.60 0.84 0.76
C ASN A 161 6.42 0.04 1.29
N HIS A 162 5.63 -0.54 0.39
CA HIS A 162 4.40 -1.26 0.70
C HIS A 162 4.61 -2.78 0.72
N ARG A 163 5.80 -3.29 0.36
CA ARG A 163 6.11 -4.73 0.30
C ARG A 163 5.90 -5.51 1.61
N ASN A 164 6.09 -4.86 2.76
CA ASN A 164 5.82 -5.47 4.08
C ASN A 164 4.33 -5.50 4.46
N LEU A 165 3.47 -4.81 3.70
CA LEU A 165 2.02 -4.80 3.90
C LEU A 165 1.33 -5.99 3.21
N THR A 166 1.92 -6.56 2.17
CA THR A 166 1.17 -7.36 1.19
C THR A 166 1.30 -8.88 1.35
N SER A 167 2.42 -9.40 1.86
CA SER A 167 2.65 -10.86 1.92
C SER A 167 1.88 -11.59 3.04
N ALA A 168 1.28 -10.86 3.99
CA ALA A 168 0.52 -11.45 5.12
C ALA A 168 -1.01 -11.32 4.98
N MET A 169 -1.52 -10.88 3.82
CA MET A 169 -2.89 -10.35 3.72
C MET A 169 -3.66 -10.77 2.45
N ILE A 170 -3.45 -12.00 1.98
CA ILE A 170 -4.34 -12.59 0.97
C ILE A 170 -5.56 -13.20 1.68
N ASP A 171 -6.50 -12.33 2.07
CA ASP A 171 -7.94 -12.64 2.06
C ASP A 171 -8.72 -11.32 1.94
N SER A 172 -9.56 -11.21 0.91
CA SER A 172 -9.97 -9.94 0.28
C SER A 172 -10.87 -9.04 1.14
N ARG A 173 -11.22 -9.46 2.35
CA ARG A 173 -11.96 -8.64 3.34
C ARG A 173 -11.05 -8.02 4.40
N ASP A 174 -9.87 -8.61 4.62
CA ASP A 174 -8.87 -8.14 5.56
C ASP A 174 -7.89 -7.14 4.92
N PHE A 175 -7.86 -6.99 3.60
CA PHE A 175 -6.95 -6.06 2.91
C PHE A 175 -7.04 -4.60 3.41
N LEU A 176 -8.24 -4.00 3.42
CA LEU A 176 -8.43 -2.62 3.88
C LEU A 176 -8.27 -2.44 5.40
N ALA A 177 -8.57 -3.48 6.17
CA ALA A 177 -8.44 -3.47 7.62
C ALA A 177 -6.99 -3.65 8.05
N ALA A 178 -6.27 -4.57 7.41
CA ALA A 178 -4.89 -4.86 7.73
C ALA A 178 -3.90 -3.90 7.04
N LYS A 179 -4.27 -3.22 5.93
CA LYS A 179 -3.54 -2.03 5.41
C LYS A 179 -3.62 -0.89 6.42
N ARG A 180 -4.82 -0.60 6.94
CA ARG A 180 -5.01 0.33 8.06
C ARG A 180 -4.23 -0.09 9.30
N ARG A 181 -4.24 -1.37 9.70
CA ARG A 181 -3.45 -1.85 10.85
C ARG A 181 -1.95 -1.70 10.61
N ALA A 182 -1.45 -1.96 9.41
CA ALA A 182 -0.03 -1.87 9.11
C ALA A 182 0.45 -0.41 9.04
N GLU A 183 -0.33 0.48 8.43
CA GLU A 183 -0.11 1.94 8.49
C GLU A 183 -0.17 2.46 9.94
N GLN A 184 -1.08 1.93 10.77
CA GLN A 184 -1.15 2.25 12.20
C GLN A 184 0.00 1.64 13.01
N THR A 185 0.49 0.44 12.66
CA THR A 185 1.56 -0.25 13.39
C THR A 185 2.91 0.46 13.23
N ILE A 186 3.11 1.20 12.14
CA ILE A 186 4.30 2.06 11.95
C ILE A 186 4.31 3.26 12.94
N LEU A 187 3.16 3.64 13.50
CA LEU A 187 3.02 4.74 14.48
C LEU A 187 2.78 4.30 15.93
N LEU A 188 2.54 3.01 16.21
CA LEU A 188 2.15 2.54 17.53
C LEU A 188 3.28 1.71 18.18
N PRO A 189 3.55 1.91 19.49
CA PRO A 189 4.52 1.08 20.20
C PRO A 189 4.20 -0.41 20.06
N GLY A 190 5.25 -1.24 19.93
CA GLY A 190 5.11 -2.70 19.93
C GLY A 190 4.55 -3.20 21.27
N GLY A 191 3.78 -4.29 21.24
CA GLY A 191 3.20 -4.92 22.43
C GLY A 191 1.68 -5.15 22.36
N PRO A 192 1.10 -5.97 23.26
CA PRO A 192 -0.34 -6.19 23.37
C PRO A 192 -1.09 -4.93 23.77
N LYS A 193 -2.09 -4.53 22.97
CA LYS A 193 -2.89 -3.34 23.25
C LYS A 193 -4.04 -3.68 24.19
N ILE A 194 -4.12 -2.99 25.31
CA ILE A 194 -5.21 -3.13 26.29
C ILE A 194 -6.00 -1.83 26.33
N LEU A 195 -7.28 -1.91 25.96
CA LEU A 195 -8.16 -0.75 25.92
C LEU A 195 -8.89 -0.59 27.27
N VAL A 196 -8.82 0.60 27.84
CA VAL A 196 -9.67 1.02 28.97
C VAL A 196 -10.60 2.12 28.52
N THR A 197 -11.89 1.89 28.74
CA THR A 197 -12.95 2.89 28.53
C THR A 197 -13.84 2.96 29.77
N GLY A 198 -14.38 4.13 30.07
CA GLY A 198 -15.29 4.25 31.20
C GLY A 198 -15.91 5.62 31.34
N GLY A 199 -16.97 5.69 32.15
CA GLY A 199 -17.71 6.93 32.36
C GLY A 199 -16.87 8.04 32.99
N LEU A 200 -17.19 9.28 32.64
CA LEU A 200 -16.54 10.48 33.20
C LEU A 200 -16.72 10.61 34.72
N ASP A 201 -17.76 9.98 35.27
CA ASP A 201 -18.09 10.02 36.70
C ASP A 201 -17.62 8.77 37.45
N PHE A 202 -17.03 7.80 36.75
CA PHE A 202 -16.48 6.60 37.37
C PHE A 202 -15.09 6.88 37.92
N ASN A 203 -15.00 7.06 39.25
CA ASN A 203 -13.81 7.57 39.93
C ASN A 203 -13.19 6.58 40.93
N ASP A 204 -13.55 5.29 40.88
CA ASP A 204 -12.94 4.28 41.75
C ASP A 204 -11.52 3.94 41.28
N HIS A 205 -10.57 4.76 41.70
CA HIS A 205 -9.17 4.60 41.32
C HIS A 205 -8.54 3.30 41.82
N ARG A 206 -8.96 2.81 43.00
CA ARG A 206 -8.38 1.61 43.60
C ARG A 206 -8.74 0.40 42.75
N LEU A 207 -10.00 0.31 42.32
CA LEU A 207 -10.46 -0.78 41.48
C LEU A 207 -9.75 -0.78 40.11
N ILE A 208 -9.66 0.38 39.45
CA ILE A 208 -9.01 0.51 38.14
C ILE A 208 -7.54 0.12 38.23
N TRP A 209 -6.81 0.63 39.23
CA TRP A 209 -5.39 0.34 39.41
C TRP A 209 -5.16 -1.14 39.75
N ALA A 210 -5.93 -1.70 40.68
CA ALA A 210 -5.80 -3.11 41.03
C ALA A 210 -6.04 -4.03 39.82
N LYS A 211 -6.99 -3.67 38.94
CA LYS A 211 -7.27 -4.46 37.76
C LYS A 211 -6.20 -4.31 36.69
N LEU A 212 -5.70 -3.10 36.45
CA LEU A 212 -4.59 -2.85 35.54
C LEU A 212 -3.30 -3.52 36.00
N ASP A 213 -3.04 -3.55 37.32
CA ASP A 213 -1.91 -4.28 37.90
C ASP A 213 -1.98 -5.78 37.59
N GLN A 214 -3.16 -6.40 37.74
CA GLN A 214 -3.36 -7.81 37.38
C GLN A 214 -3.14 -8.09 35.90
N VAL A 215 -3.48 -7.14 35.02
CA VAL A 215 -3.26 -7.30 33.57
C VAL A 215 -1.79 -7.13 33.24
N HIS A 216 -1.13 -6.13 33.83
CA HIS A 216 0.29 -5.85 33.64
C HIS A 216 1.18 -7.01 34.12
N GLU A 217 0.81 -7.68 35.22
CA GLU A 217 1.49 -8.90 35.67
C GLU A 217 1.47 -10.02 34.61
N LYS A 218 0.41 -10.11 33.81
CA LYS A 218 0.27 -11.11 32.73
C LYS A 218 0.86 -10.65 31.39
N HIS A 219 0.90 -9.34 31.16
CA HIS A 219 1.39 -8.71 29.94
C HIS A 219 2.33 -7.55 30.28
N PRO A 220 3.59 -7.82 30.69
CA PRO A 220 4.53 -6.77 31.09
C PRO A 220 4.93 -5.81 29.95
N ASP A 221 4.76 -6.23 28.70
CA ASP A 221 5.02 -5.48 27.48
C ASP A 221 3.76 -4.79 26.91
N MET A 222 2.69 -4.71 27.70
CA MET A 222 1.42 -4.12 27.24
C MET A 222 1.53 -2.62 26.93
N VAL A 223 0.66 -2.18 26.03
CA VAL A 223 0.43 -0.75 25.75
C VAL A 223 -1.00 -0.42 26.15
N LEU A 224 -1.16 0.57 27.03
CA LEU A 224 -2.47 1.03 27.47
C LEU A 224 -3.08 1.97 26.42
N MET A 225 -4.30 1.66 25.96
CA MET A 225 -5.08 2.56 25.12
C MET A 225 -6.25 3.13 25.91
N HIS A 226 -6.52 4.41 25.72
CA HIS A 226 -7.65 5.08 26.35
C HIS A 226 -8.12 6.28 25.52
N GLY A 227 -9.34 6.72 25.77
CA GLY A 227 -9.99 7.80 25.03
C GLY A 227 -9.57 9.23 25.40
N LYS A 228 -8.44 9.38 26.10
CA LYS A 228 -7.87 10.68 26.53
C LYS A 228 -8.89 11.61 27.23
N SER A 229 -9.91 11.08 27.91
CA SER A 229 -10.84 11.92 28.65
C SER A 229 -10.11 12.67 29.77
N PRO A 230 -10.44 13.95 30.03
CA PRO A 230 -9.74 14.76 31.03
C PRO A 230 -10.09 14.36 32.48
N LYS A 231 -11.14 13.55 32.69
CA LYS A 231 -11.65 13.10 34.00
C LYS A 231 -12.24 11.69 33.93
N GLY A 232 -12.50 11.09 35.08
CA GLY A 232 -13.10 9.76 35.20
C GLY A 232 -12.12 8.62 34.94
N ALA A 233 -12.66 7.46 34.55
CA ALA A 233 -11.92 6.21 34.47
C ALA A 233 -10.69 6.28 33.55
N GLU A 234 -10.82 6.88 32.38
CA GLU A 234 -9.73 6.97 31.41
C GLU A 234 -8.58 7.87 31.90
N LYS A 235 -8.89 8.93 32.65
CA LYS A 235 -7.86 9.78 33.26
C LYS A 235 -7.10 9.03 34.35
N ILE A 236 -7.82 8.26 35.16
CA ILE A 236 -7.23 7.42 36.20
C ILE A 236 -6.32 6.34 35.60
N ALA A 237 -6.75 5.71 34.51
CA ALA A 237 -5.96 4.72 33.79
C ALA A 237 -4.68 5.33 33.18
N SER A 238 -4.79 6.52 32.59
CA SER A 238 -3.64 7.27 32.09
C SER A 238 -2.62 7.59 33.19
N LEU A 239 -3.09 7.97 34.38
CA LEU A 239 -2.22 8.21 35.54
C LEU A 239 -1.55 6.94 36.06
N TRP A 240 -2.27 5.81 36.05
CA TRP A 240 -1.68 4.51 36.38
C TRP A 240 -0.53 4.16 35.41
N ALA A 241 -0.74 4.31 34.10
CA ALA A 241 0.29 4.00 33.11
C ALA A 241 1.54 4.88 33.28
N THR A 242 1.34 6.19 33.52
CA THR A 242 2.46 7.09 33.85
C THR A 242 3.19 6.67 35.12
N ASN A 243 2.47 6.25 36.17
CA ASN A 243 3.07 5.83 37.43
C ASN A 243 3.89 4.54 37.31
N ARG A 244 3.44 3.60 36.47
CA ARG A 244 4.09 2.30 36.25
C ARG A 244 5.04 2.27 35.05
N ASN A 245 5.25 3.42 34.39
CA ASN A 245 6.06 3.57 33.20
C ASN A 245 5.63 2.65 32.04
N VAL A 246 4.32 2.44 31.91
CA VAL A 246 3.71 1.65 30.85
C VAL A 246 3.43 2.57 29.65
N PRO A 247 3.83 2.19 28.41
CA PRO A 247 3.50 2.95 27.22
C PRO A 247 1.99 3.14 27.07
N GLN A 248 1.54 4.35 26.72
CA GLN A 248 0.11 4.65 26.56
C GLN A 248 -0.20 5.44 25.29
N ILE A 249 -1.37 5.18 24.71
CA ILE A 249 -1.90 5.86 23.53
C ILE A 249 -3.25 6.48 23.91
N GLY A 250 -3.33 7.81 23.78
CA GLY A 250 -4.54 8.57 24.05
C GLY A 250 -5.24 9.00 22.76
N PHE A 251 -6.44 8.48 22.52
CA PHE A 251 -7.28 8.87 21.39
C PHE A 251 -8.14 10.06 21.79
N ALA A 252 -7.88 11.27 21.28
CA ALA A 252 -8.72 12.43 21.58
C ALA A 252 -9.94 12.44 20.64
N PRO A 253 -11.16 12.73 21.13
CA PRO A 253 -12.31 12.93 20.25
C PRO A 253 -12.10 14.16 19.34
N ASP A 254 -12.19 13.96 18.02
CA ASP A 254 -12.11 15.03 17.02
C ASP A 254 -13.49 15.70 16.83
N TRP A 255 -13.74 16.71 17.65
CA TRP A 255 -14.98 17.49 17.61
C TRP A 255 -15.16 18.29 16.31
N THR A 256 -14.05 18.72 15.69
CA THR A 256 -14.08 19.52 14.46
C THR A 256 -14.57 18.69 13.28
N LYS A 257 -14.14 17.42 13.21
CA LYS A 257 -14.49 16.51 12.12
C LYS A 257 -15.82 15.78 12.33
N HIS A 258 -16.16 15.44 13.57
CA HIS A 258 -17.27 14.51 13.86
C HIS A 258 -18.38 15.11 14.75
N GLY A 259 -18.23 16.34 15.24
CA GLY A 259 -19.24 17.03 16.03
C GLY A 259 -19.73 16.17 17.22
N ARG A 260 -21.04 16.04 17.38
CA ARG A 260 -21.65 15.26 18.49
C ARG A 260 -21.32 13.75 18.43
N ALA A 261 -20.90 13.24 17.28
CA ALA A 261 -20.52 11.83 17.13
C ALA A 261 -19.04 11.57 17.49
N ALA A 262 -18.24 12.61 17.76
CA ALA A 262 -16.80 12.49 18.01
C ALA A 262 -16.42 11.47 19.10
N PRO A 263 -17.13 11.38 20.25
CA PRO A 263 -16.82 10.36 21.26
C PRO A 263 -17.05 8.93 20.78
N PHE A 264 -18.10 8.70 19.97
CA PHE A 264 -18.41 7.39 19.43
C PHE A 264 -17.44 7.00 18.32
N LYS A 265 -17.12 7.93 17.42
CA LYS A 265 -16.13 7.71 16.35
C LYS A 265 -14.73 7.43 16.89
N ARG A 266 -14.32 8.13 17.95
CA ARG A 266 -13.11 7.80 18.71
C ARG A 266 -13.14 6.38 19.27
N ASN A 267 -14.28 5.90 19.77
CA ASN A 267 -14.39 4.53 20.27
C ASN A 267 -14.29 3.50 19.13
N ASP A 268 -14.93 3.78 17.99
CA ASP A 268 -14.79 2.96 16.78
C ASP A 268 -13.30 2.87 16.39
N GLU A 269 -12.58 3.99 16.34
CA GLU A 269 -11.13 4.05 16.04
C GLU A 269 -10.28 3.24 17.03
N MET A 270 -10.58 3.32 18.34
CA MET A 270 -9.89 2.52 19.36
C MET A 270 -10.13 1.02 19.19
N LEU A 271 -11.33 0.61 18.76
CA LEU A 271 -11.68 -0.78 18.51
C LEU A 271 -11.10 -1.30 17.19
N GLU A 272 -10.93 -0.44 16.18
CA GLU A 272 -10.26 -0.78 14.91
C GLU A 272 -8.81 -1.26 15.13
N VAL A 273 -8.14 -0.84 16.23
CA VAL A 273 -6.80 -1.29 16.63
C VAL A 273 -6.79 -2.74 17.15
N LEU A 274 -7.96 -3.37 17.32
CA LEU A 274 -8.12 -4.74 17.83
C LEU A 274 -7.34 -5.00 19.14
N PRO A 275 -7.73 -4.34 20.24
CA PRO A 275 -7.11 -4.59 21.53
C PRO A 275 -7.23 -6.07 21.93
N LYS A 276 -6.17 -6.61 22.53
CA LYS A 276 -6.13 -7.96 23.10
C LYS A 276 -7.13 -8.13 24.25
N GLY A 277 -7.45 -7.03 24.94
CA GLY A 277 -8.46 -6.98 25.98
C GLY A 277 -9.09 -5.60 26.09
N VAL A 278 -10.38 -5.58 26.41
CA VAL A 278 -11.17 -4.36 26.67
C VAL A 278 -11.67 -4.43 28.11
N MET A 279 -11.55 -3.31 28.82
CA MET A 279 -12.00 -3.12 30.20
C MET A 279 -12.82 -1.85 30.35
#